data_AF-A0A944KQ19-F1
#
_entry.id   AF-A0A944KQ19-F1
#
_cell.length_a   1.000
_cell.length_b   1.000
_cell.length_c   1.000
_cell.angle_alpha   90.00
_cell.angle_beta   90.00
_cell.angle_gamma   90.00
#
_symmetry.space_group_name_H-M   'P 1'
#
loop_
_entity.id
_entity.type
_entity.pdbx_description
1 polymer ?
#
loop_
_entity_poly.entity_id
_entity_poly.type
_entity_poly.pdbx_seq_one_letter_code
_entity_poly.pdbx_strand_id
1 'polypeptide(L)' 'AAVLPCFRVYAWVGEQLGRAPEGHPFADWITAYGDPGFAAASAEATRRVEALAVAAPAAERGRMARAFRTSAAWELA' A
#
# COMPACT_ATOMS: atom_id res chain seq x y z
N ALA A 1 8.49 5.16 4.73
CA ALA A 1 7.24 5.18 5.53
C ALA A 1 6.11 5.93 4.80
N ALA A 2 6.32 7.16 4.32
CA ALA A 2 5.27 7.94 3.64
C ALA A 2 4.65 7.28 2.40
N VAL A 3 5.43 6.62 1.55
CA VAL A 3 4.91 5.93 0.34
C VAL A 3 4.15 4.63 0.65
N LEU A 4 4.31 4.05 1.84
CA LEU A 4 3.79 2.72 2.13
C LEU A 4 2.24 2.63 2.10
N PRO A 5 1.47 3.61 2.60
CA PRO A 5 0.02 3.61 2.48
C PRO A 5 -0.48 3.44 1.05
N CYS A 6 0.11 4.12 0.06
CA CYS A 6 -0.29 4.00 -1.35
C CYS A 6 -0.25 2.53 -1.81
N PHE A 7 0.86 1.83 -1.53
CA PHE A 7 1.01 0.42 -1.91
C PHE A 7 0.03 -0.48 -1.16
N ARG A 8 -0.17 -0.25 0.15
CA ARG A 8 -1.02 -1.11 0.98
C ARG A 8 -2.50 -0.93 0.69
N VAL A 9 -2.95 0.31 0.53
CA VAL A 9 -4.36 0.62 0.23
C VAL A 9 -4.73 0.06 -1.12
N TYR A 10 -3.93 0.29 -2.16
CA TYR A 10 -4.25 -0.19 -3.50
C TYR A 10 -4.19 -1.72 -3.62
N ALA A 11 -3.26 -2.39 -2.94
CA ALA A 11 -3.21 -3.85 -2.92
C ALA A 11 -4.46 -4.42 -2.23
N TRP A 12 -4.89 -3.80 -1.12
CA TRP A 12 -6.12 -4.18 -0.43
C TRP A 12 -7.35 -3.92 -1.30
N VAL A 13 -7.47 -2.76 -1.95
CA VAL A 13 -8.58 -2.45 -2.86
C VAL A 13 -8.64 -3.45 -4.02
N GLY A 14 -7.50 -3.77 -4.64
CA GLY A 14 -7.43 -4.79 -5.69
C GLY A 14 -7.92 -6.15 -5.22
N GLU A 15 -7.53 -6.58 -4.02
CA GLU A 15 -8.03 -7.81 -3.39
C GLU A 15 -9.54 -7.77 -3.15
N GLN A 16 -10.09 -6.66 -2.68
CA GLN A 16 -11.53 -6.52 -2.44
C GLN A 16 -12.36 -6.51 -3.72
N LEU A 17 -11.85 -5.92 -4.80
CA LEU A 17 -12.56 -5.83 -6.07
C LEU A 17 -12.47 -7.11 -6.92
N GLY A 18 -11.39 -7.88 -6.75
CA GLY A 18 -11.19 -9.13 -7.46
C GLY A 18 -11.10 -8.94 -8.98
N ARG A 19 -11.83 -9.76 -9.75
CA ARG A 19 -11.78 -9.72 -11.22
C ARG A 19 -12.91 -8.87 -11.79
N ALA A 20 -12.54 -7.88 -12.60
CA ALA A 20 -13.51 -7.09 -13.34
C ALA A 20 -14.32 -7.95 -14.35
N PRO A 21 -15.63 -7.71 -14.50
CA PRO A 21 -16.42 -8.30 -15.57
C PRO A 21 -15.90 -7.91 -16.96
N GLU A 22 -16.21 -8.72 -17.97
CA GLU A 22 -15.91 -8.39 -19.36
C GLU A 22 -16.62 -7.11 -19.78
N GLY A 23 -15.90 -6.21 -20.47
CA GLY A 23 -16.42 -4.90 -20.89
C GLY A 23 -16.54 -3.85 -19.79
N HIS A 24 -16.05 -4.12 -18.57
CA HIS A 24 -16.10 -3.13 -17.48
C HIS A 24 -15.21 -1.91 -17.81
N PRO A 25 -15.72 -0.66 -17.70
CA PRO A 25 -14.98 0.55 -18.08
C PRO A 25 -13.65 0.76 -17.36
N PHE A 26 -13.47 0.15 -16.18
CA PHE A 26 -12.26 0.24 -15.36
C PHE A 26 -11.51 -1.09 -15.24
N ALA A 27 -11.71 -2.03 -16.18
CA ALA A 27 -11.09 -3.35 -16.13
C ALA A 27 -9.56 -3.27 -15.97
N ASP A 28 -8.89 -2.40 -16.73
CA ASP A 28 -7.42 -2.26 -16.68
C ASP A 28 -6.92 -1.86 -15.29
N TRP A 29 -7.61 -0.93 -14.62
CA TRP A 29 -7.23 -0.46 -13.29
C TRP A 29 -7.44 -1.55 -12.23
N ILE A 30 -8.60 -2.22 -12.29
CA ILE A 30 -8.93 -3.33 -11.37
C ILE A 30 -7.92 -4.46 -11.55
N THR A 31 -7.57 -4.80 -12.80
CA THR A 31 -6.55 -5.81 -13.11
C THR A 31 -5.17 -5.40 -12.63
N ALA A 32 -4.76 -4.15 -12.83
CA ALA A 32 -3.44 -3.68 -12.42
C ALA A 32 -3.21 -3.81 -10.90
N TYR A 33 -4.21 -3.46 -10.08
CA TYR A 33 -4.08 -3.51 -8.63
C TYR A 33 -4.52 -4.85 -8.01
N GLY A 34 -5.35 -5.63 -8.72
CA GLY A 34 -5.64 -7.02 -8.40
C GLY A 34 -4.54 -8.00 -8.81
N ASP A 35 -3.46 -7.52 -9.45
CA ASP A 35 -2.33 -8.34 -9.87
C ASP A 35 -1.59 -8.95 -8.65
N PRO A 36 -1.38 -10.28 -8.61
CA PRO A 36 -0.65 -10.92 -7.52
C PRO A 36 0.79 -10.42 -7.33
N GLY A 37 1.44 -9.96 -8.41
CA GLY A 37 2.76 -9.33 -8.36
C GLY A 37 2.72 -7.97 -7.66
N PHE A 38 1.68 -7.17 -7.85
CA PHE A 38 1.47 -5.93 -7.10
C PHE A 38 1.27 -6.21 -5.59
N ALA A 39 0.45 -7.20 -5.25
CA ALA A 39 0.26 -7.62 -3.86
C ALA A 39 1.58 -8.08 -3.21
N ALA A 40 2.39 -8.87 -3.93
CA ALA A 40 3.71 -9.30 -3.47
C ALA A 40 4.68 -8.12 -3.27
N ALA A 41 4.67 -7.15 -4.20
CA ALA A 41 5.49 -5.94 -4.08
C ALA A 41 5.08 -5.08 -2.86
N SER A 42 3.78 -4.96 -2.60
CA SER A 42 3.23 -4.25 -1.42
C SER A 42 3.63 -4.94 -0.12
N ALA A 43 3.56 -6.27 -0.07
CA ALA A 43 4.02 -7.05 1.07
C ALA A 43 5.53 -6.88 1.31
N GLU A 44 6.33 -6.89 0.25
CA GLU A 44 7.78 -6.66 0.34
C GLU A 44 8.12 -5.25 0.85
N ALA A 45 7.46 -4.23 0.33
CA ALA A 45 7.62 -2.86 0.78
C ALA A 45 7.27 -2.73 2.28
N THR A 46 6.20 -3.41 2.72
CA THR A 46 5.80 -3.47 4.14
C THR A 46 6.91 -4.06 4.99
N ARG A 47 7.41 -5.25 4.64
CA ARG A 47 8.50 -5.92 5.38
C ARG A 47 9.74 -5.04 5.50
N ARG A 48 10.14 -4.36 4.42
CA ARG A 48 11.30 -3.44 4.43
C ARG A 48 11.09 -2.27 5.39
N VAL A 49 9.92 -1.63 5.35
CA VAL A 49 9.62 -0.49 6.23
C VAL A 49 9.55 -0.92 7.69
N GLU A 50 8.98 -2.09 7.98
CA GLU A 50 8.93 -2.65 9.33
C GLU A 50 10.32 -2.98 9.87
N ALA A 51 11.17 -3.62 9.06
CA ALA A 51 12.57 -3.90 9.43
C ALA A 51 13.34 -2.61 9.75
N LEU A 52 13.18 -1.57 8.92
CA LEU A 52 13.77 -0.26 9.18
C LEU A 52 13.22 0.40 10.44
N ALA A 53 11.91 0.27 10.71
CA ALA A 53 11.29 0.83 11.89
C ALA A 53 11.75 0.16 13.20
N VAL A 54 12.01 -1.16 13.17
CA VAL A 54 12.58 -1.91 14.29
C VAL A 54 14.01 -1.46 14.58
N ALA A 55 14.82 -1.27 13.54
CA ALA A 55 16.21 -0.82 13.68
C ALA A 55 16.34 0.68 14.04
N ALA A 56 15.30 1.48 13.83
CA ALA A 56 15.35 2.92 14.02
C ALA A 56 15.32 3.33 15.51
N PRO A 57 16.08 4.38 15.89
CA PRO A 57 15.92 5.03 17.18
C PRO A 57 14.50 5.54 17.40
N ALA A 58 14.08 5.67 18.65
CA ALA A 58 12.70 6.03 19.00
C ALA A 58 12.20 7.32 18.30
N ALA A 59 13.07 8.34 18.19
CA ALA A 59 12.72 9.59 17.52
C ALA A 59 12.43 9.41 16.02
N GLU A 60 13.24 8.62 15.31
CA GLU A 60 13.05 8.32 13.88
C GLU A 60 11.83 7.43 13.68
N ARG A 61 11.65 6.38 14.49
CA ARG A 61 10.44 5.55 14.46
C ARG A 61 9.17 6.39 14.65
N GLY A 62 9.21 7.41 15.53
CA GLY A 62 8.15 8.38 15.69
C GLY A 62 7.88 9.21 14.43
N ARG A 63 8.92 9.65 13.70
CA ARG A 63 8.79 10.34 12.40
C ARG A 63 8.18 9.43 11.34
N MET A 64 8.67 8.19 11.24
CA MET A 64 8.14 7.19 10.30
C MET A 64 6.64 6.96 10.51
N ALA A 65 6.21 6.78 11.77
CA ALA A 65 4.80 6.58 12.11
C ALA A 65 3.92 7.79 11.75
N ARG A 66 4.41 9.02 12.00
CA ARG A 66 3.69 10.23 11.59
C ARG A 66 3.56 10.33 10.07
N ALA A 67 4.65 10.11 9.34
CA ALA A 67 4.66 10.16 7.88
C ALA A 67 3.70 9.13 7.26
N PHE A 68 3.67 7.90 7.80
CA PHE A 68 2.71 6.88 7.39
C PHE A 68 1.27 7.33 7.63
N ARG A 69 0.94 7.82 8.83
CA ARG A 69 -0.44 8.26 9.17
C ARG A 69 -0.88 9.44 8.31
N THR A 70 -0.01 10.43 8.11
CA THR A 70 -0.31 11.58 7.25
C THR A 70 -0.60 11.13 5.82
N SER A 71 0.25 10.28 5.23
CA SER A 71 -0.01 9.80 3.87
C SER A 71 -1.26 8.93 3.79
N ALA A 72 -1.53 8.07 4.79
CA ALA A 72 -2.75 7.28 4.83
C ALA A 72 -4.02 8.15 4.91
N ALA A 73 -3.96 9.31 5.58
CA ALA A 73 -5.07 10.25 5.59
C ALA A 73 -5.33 10.88 4.21
N TRP A 74 -4.29 11.07 3.38
CA TRP A 74 -4.43 11.56 2.01
C TRP A 74 -5.04 10.53 1.06
N GLU A 75 -4.94 9.24 1.34
CA GLU A 75 -5.62 8.20 0.54
C GLU A 75 -7.15 8.22 0.70
N LEU A 76 -7.65 8.87 1.75
CA LEU A 76 -9.09 9.02 2.01
C LEU A 76 -9.68 10.30 1.41
N ALA A 77 -8.83 11.33 1.20
CA ALA A 77 -9.23 12.67 0.79
C ALA A 77 -9.50 12.77 -0.71
#